data_AF-A0A968S759-F1
#
_entry.id   AF-A0A968S759-F1
#
_cell.length_a   1.000
_cell.length_b   1.000
_cell.length_c   1.000
_cell.angle_alpha   90.00
_cell.angle_beta   90.00
_cell.angle_gamma   90.00
#
_symmetry.space_group_name_H-M   'P 1'
#
loop_
_entity.id
_entity.type
_entity.pdbx_description
1 polymer ?
#
loop_
_entity_poly.entity_id
_entity_poly.type
_entity_poly.pdbx_seq_one_letter_code
_entity_poly.pdbx_strand_id
1 'polypeptide(L)' 'EVIANGQVIEDYPEDKYGPSCLICGLTQAQRPIHVQCSYPSRSLIKIVTVYEPDPQRWNNDFTLRRRSDDDN' A
#
# COMPACT_ATOMS: atom_id res chain seq x y z
N GLU A 1 -5.20 -5.30 -11.03
CA GLU A 1 -3.99 -4.61 -11.54
C GLU A 1 -2.95 -4.48 -10.46
N VAL A 2 -3.22 -3.71 -9.40
CA VAL A 2 -2.28 -3.45 -8.30
C VAL A 2 -1.80 -4.73 -7.58
N ILE A 3 -2.68 -5.67 -7.26
CA ILE A 3 -2.25 -6.93 -6.60
C ILE A 3 -1.32 -7.78 -7.48
N ALA A 4 -1.47 -7.70 -8.81
CA ALA A 4 -0.69 -8.54 -9.74
C ALA A 4 0.63 -7.88 -10.17
N ASN A 5 0.65 -6.55 -10.31
CA ASN A 5 1.77 -5.80 -10.89
C ASN A 5 2.33 -4.73 -9.95
N GLY A 6 1.76 -4.57 -8.76
CA GLY A 6 2.18 -3.58 -7.78
C GLY A 6 3.36 -4.04 -6.95
N GLN A 7 3.95 -3.08 -6.25
CA GLN A 7 5.08 -3.27 -5.36
C GLN A 7 4.59 -3.27 -3.91
N VAL A 8 5.04 -4.25 -3.12
CA VAL A 8 4.89 -4.19 -1.66
C VAL A 8 5.79 -3.07 -1.15
N ILE A 9 5.20 -2.06 -0.52
CA ILE A 9 5.88 -0.86 -0.01
C ILE A 9 5.97 -0.83 1.52
N GLU A 10 5.07 -1.53 2.20
CA GLU A 10 5.12 -1.69 3.66
C GLU A 10 4.73 -3.12 4.02
N ASP A 11 5.42 -3.70 5.00
CA ASP A 11 5.16 -5.03 5.53
C ASP A 11 4.75 -4.92 7.00
N TYR A 12 3.63 -5.55 7.35
CA TYR A 12 3.04 -5.55 8.69
C TYR A 12 2.84 -6.99 9.17
N PRO A 13 3.93 -7.73 9.46
CA PRO A 13 3.86 -9.13 9.88
C PRO A 13 3.17 -9.30 11.24
N GLU A 14 3.21 -8.27 12.09
CA GLU A 14 2.69 -8.29 13.47
C GLU A 14 1.40 -7.47 13.66
N ASP A 15 0.69 -7.15 12.57
CA ASP A 15 -0.58 -6.41 12.67
C ASP A 15 -1.58 -7.15 13.58
N LYS A 16 -2.30 -6.40 14.41
CA LYS A 16 -3.25 -6.92 15.42
C LYS A 16 -4.35 -7.81 14.83
N TYR A 17 -4.66 -7.67 13.55
CA TYR A 17 -5.66 -8.49 12.85
C TYR A 17 -5.05 -9.64 12.01
N GLY A 18 -3.73 -9.81 12.13
CA GLY A 18 -2.90 -10.80 11.45
C GLY A 18 -2.05 -10.18 10.34
N PRO A 19 -1.02 -10.91 9.86
CA PRO A 19 -0.05 -10.39 8.91
C PRO A 19 -0.70 -9.74 7.69
N SER A 20 -0.28 -8.52 7.37
CA SER A 20 -0.73 -7.79 6.18
C SER A 20 0.41 -7.04 5.52
N CYS A 21 0.20 -6.57 4.29
CA CYS A 21 1.15 -5.70 3.59
C CYS A 21 0.39 -4.61 2.84
N LEU A 22 1.08 -3.49 2.59
CA LEU A 22 0.60 -2.42 1.73
C LEU A 22 1.27 -2.53 0.36
N ILE A 23 0.46 -2.57 -0.68
CA ILE A 23 0.90 -2.66 -2.07
C ILE A 23 0.57 -1.34 -2.76
N CYS A 24 1.55 -0.74 -3.42
CA CYS A 24 1.37 0.40 -4.31
C CYS A 24 1.40 -0.07 -5.76
N GLY A 25 0.49 0.42 -6.58
CA GLY A 25 0.53 0.18 -8.02
C GLY A 25 -0.22 1.24 -8.78
N LEU A 26 -0.04 1.22 -10.11
CA LEU A 26 -0.73 2.12 -11.02
C LEU A 26 -1.86 1.36 -11.71
N THR A 27 -2.97 2.07 -11.94
CA THR A 27 -4.01 1.60 -12.87
C THR A 27 -3.55 1.77 -14.32
N GLN A 28 -4.25 1.15 -15.27
CA GLN A 28 -4.03 1.41 -16.71
C GLN A 28 -4.08 2.91 -17.07
N ALA A 29 -4.89 3.70 -16.34
CA ALA A 29 -5.00 5.14 -16.51
C ALA A 29 -3.90 5.94 -15.78
N GLN A 30 -2.81 5.28 -15.33
CA GLN A 30 -1.70 5.89 -14.59
C GLN A 30 -2.11 6.55 -13.26
N ARG A 31 -3.20 6.08 -12.65
CA ARG A 31 -3.61 6.53 -11.31
C ARG A 31 -2.97 5.67 -10.23
N PRO A 32 -2.33 6.25 -9.20
CA PRO A 32 -1.76 5.51 -8.09
C PRO A 32 -2.85 4.97 -7.17
N ILE A 33 -2.69 3.74 -6.73
CA ILE A 33 -3.62 3.06 -5.83
C ILE A 33 -2.81 2.26 -4.81
N HIS A 34 -3.19 2.44 -3.55
CA HIS A 34 -2.71 1.67 -2.42
C HIS A 34 -3.75 0.62 -2.04
N VAL A 35 -3.29 -0.62 -1.88
CA VAL A 35 -4.11 -1.74 -1.41
C VAL A 35 -3.43 -2.37 -0.20
N GLN A 36 -4.09 -2.35 0.94
CA GLN A 36 -3.67 -3.15 2.07
C GLN A 36 -4.40 -4.48 2.05
N CYS A 37 -3.65 -5.58 2.08
CA CYS A 37 -4.24 -6.91 2.08
C CYS A 37 -3.52 -7.86 3.03
N SER A 38 -4.24 -8.90 3.48
CA SER A 38 -3.64 -9.97 4.27
C SER A 38 -2.70 -10.83 3.43
N TYR A 39 -1.74 -11.48 4.08
CA TYR A 39 -0.86 -12.45 3.41
C TYR A 39 -1.64 -13.63 2.79
N PRO A 40 -1.13 -14.21 1.68
CA PRO A 40 -1.69 -15.40 1.05
C PRO A 40 -1.46 -16.70 1.84
N SER A 41 -0.87 -16.62 3.04
CA SER A 41 -0.75 -17.76 3.96
C SER A 41 -2.12 -18.29 4.43
N ARG A 42 -3.21 -17.57 4.13
CA ARG A 42 -4.60 -17.99 4.33
C ARG A 42 -5.24 -18.33 2.98
N SER A 43 -6.19 -19.25 2.98
CA SER A 43 -6.96 -19.67 1.79
C SER A 43 -7.73 -18.53 1.10
N LEU A 44 -7.95 -17.42 1.79
CA LEU A 44 -8.60 -16.22 1.28
C LEU A 44 -7.72 -15.00 1.59
N ILE A 45 -7.45 -14.19 0.56
CA ILE A 45 -6.86 -12.86 0.71
C ILE A 45 -7.96 -11.89 1.12
N LYS A 46 -7.77 -11.20 2.24
CA LYS A 46 -8.66 -10.12 2.69
C LYS A 46 -8.09 -8.79 2.23
N ILE A 47 -8.91 -8.00 1.54
CA ILE A 47 -8.60 -6.60 1.27
C ILE A 47 -9.06 -5.80 2.49
N VAL A 48 -8.11 -5.16 3.17
CA VAL A 48 -8.36 -4.35 4.37
C VAL A 48 -8.82 -2.96 3.95
N THR A 49 -8.10 -2.32 3.02
CA THR A 49 -8.46 -1.02 2.47
C THR A 49 -7.89 -0.84 1.06
N VAL A 50 -8.55 0.01 0.28
CA VAL A 50 -8.10 0.48 -1.05
C VAL A 50 -8.31 1.98 -1.11
N TYR A 51 -7.28 2.73 -1.47
CA TYR A 51 -7.35 4.19 -1.54
C TYR A 51 -6.33 4.75 -2.54
N GLU A 52 -6.57 5.98 -3.01
CA GLU A 52 -5.59 6.76 -3.76
C GLU A 52 -4.66 7.49 -2.76
N PRO A 53 -3.34 7.33 -2.87
CA PRO A 53 -2.41 7.91 -1.91
C PRO A 53 -2.38 9.44 -2.01
N ASP A 54 -2.36 10.09 -0.84
CA ASP A 54 -2.26 11.54 -0.72
C ASP A 54 -0.82 12.02 -1.02
N PRO A 55 -0.59 12.88 -2.04
CA PRO A 55 0.74 13.36 -2.40
C PRO A 55 1.43 14.17 -1.29
N GLN A 56 0.68 14.70 -0.30
CA GLN A 56 1.27 15.36 0.87
C GLN A 56 1.82 14.36 1.89
N ARG A 57 1.35 13.11 1.86
CA ARG A 57 1.76 12.07 2.82
C ARG A 57 2.77 11.09 2.24
N TRP A 58 2.94 11.11 0.91
CA TRP A 58 3.77 10.16 0.19
C TRP A 58 4.74 10.90 -0.76
N ASN A 59 5.89 10.29 -1.05
CA ASN A 59 6.82 10.78 -2.07
C ASN A 59 6.17 10.78 -3.46
N ASN A 60 6.86 11.35 -4.45
CA ASN A 60 6.33 11.51 -5.80
C ASN A 60 5.99 10.18 -6.50
N ASP A 61 6.63 9.09 -6.09
CA ASP A 61 6.36 7.73 -6.59
C ASP A 61 5.30 6.98 -5.77
N PHE A 62 4.77 7.61 -4.71
CA PHE A 62 3.81 7.04 -3.77
C PHE A 62 4.29 5.77 -3.03
N THR A 63 5.59 5.52 -2.96
CA THR A 63 6.17 4.31 -2.34
C THR A 63 6.70 4.52 -0.93
N LEU A 64 6.96 5.76 -0.52
CA LEU A 64 7.53 6.12 0.78
C LEU A 64 6.70 7.20 1.45
N ARG A 65 6.42 7.05 2.75
CA ARG A 65 5.76 8.10 3.54
C ARG A 65 6.70 9.29 3.71
N ARG A 66 6.18 10.50 3.52
CA ARG A 66 6.88 11.72 3.96
C ARG A 66 6.93 11.72 5.48
N ARG A 67 8.08 12.03 6.05
CA ARG A 67 8.20 12.23 7.50
C ARG A 67 7.66 13.62 7.83
N SER A 68 7.07 13.76 9.01
CA SER A 68 6.53 15.02 9.53
C SER A 68 7.57 16.14 9.67
N ASP A 69 8.86 15.83 9.49
CA ASP A 69 9.99 16.76 9.66
C ASP A 69 10.43 17.44 8.35
N ASP A 70 9.79 17.17 7.21
CA ASP A 70 10.09 17.82 5.91
C ASP A 70 9.40 19.19 5.74
N ASP A 71 8.67 19.68 6.75
CA ASP A 71 8.02 21.00 6.80
C ASP A 71 8.90 22.05 7.53
N ASN A 72 10.19 22.15 7.18
CA ASN A 72 11.08 23.21 7.67
C ASN A 72 11.65 24.08 6.55
#